data_AF-A0A3M2D8D0-F1
#
_entry.id   AF-A0A3M2D8D0-F1
#
_cell.length_a   1.000
_cell.length_b   1.000
_cell.length_c   1.000
_cell.angle_alpha   90.00
_cell.angle_beta   90.00
_cell.angle_gamma   90.00
#
_symmetry.space_group_name_H-M   'P 1'
#
loop_
_entity.id
_entity.type
_entity.pdbx_description
1 polymer ?
#
loop_
_entity_poly.entity_id
_entity_poly.type
_entity_poly.pdbx_seq_one_letter_code
_entity_poly.pdbx_strand_id
1 'polypeptide(L)'
;MDIPLAAQAIPFAEMLEKGKIPQEYLSSDYTVQQLVERLVHYVLSVPPNAYTMPQLASLLEQLDPKHQIFFFKKLKETSPESLKHFAPLYYGFMAEFHPLLFT
;
A
#
# COMPACT_ATOMS: atom_id res chain seq x y z
N MET A 1 1.37 -25.26 13.98
CA MET A 1 1.77 -24.00 14.63
C MET A 1 1.63 -22.94 13.56
N ASP A 2 0.55 -22.17 13.58
CA ASP A 2 0.30 -21.11 12.61
C ASP A 2 1.23 -19.94 12.96
N ILE A 3 2.11 -19.53 12.05
CA ILE A 3 3.00 -18.38 12.29
C ILE A 3 2.13 -17.14 12.14
N PRO A 4 2.05 -16.25 13.15
CA PRO A 4 1.28 -15.02 13.03
C PRO A 4 1.70 -14.27 11.75
N LEU A 5 0.76 -13.70 11.01
CA LEU A 5 1.03 -12.95 9.78
C LEU A 5 2.11 -11.88 9.99
N ALA A 6 2.17 -11.28 11.19
CA ALA A 6 3.19 -10.33 11.61
C ALA A 6 4.63 -10.88 11.57
N ALA A 7 4.81 -12.20 11.71
CA ALA A 7 6.10 -12.90 11.71
C ALA A 7 6.43 -13.57 10.37
N GLN A 8 5.51 -13.53 9.39
CA GLN A 8 5.75 -14.09 8.05
C GLN A 8 6.48 -13.07 7.17
N ALA A 9 7.42 -13.54 6.34
CA ALA A 9 8.04 -12.70 5.31
C ALA A 9 7.03 -12.45 4.18
N ILE A 10 6.73 -11.18 3.90
CA ILE A 10 5.84 -10.81 2.79
C ILE A 10 6.71 -10.50 1.57
N PRO A 11 6.52 -11.19 0.43
CA PRO A 11 7.33 -11.00 -0.77
C PRO A 11 6.91 -9.74 -1.56
N PHE A 12 7.07 -8.55 -0.97
CA PHE A 12 6.63 -7.29 -1.57
C PHE A 12 7.26 -7.00 -2.93
N ALA A 13 8.54 -7.36 -3.13
CA ALA A 13 9.21 -7.25 -4.43
C ALA A 13 8.44 -8.02 -5.50
N GLU A 14 8.12 -9.29 -5.24
CA GLU A 14 7.38 -10.14 -6.16
C GLU A 14 5.95 -9.65 -6.38
N MET A 15 5.28 -9.14 -5.34
CA MET A 15 3.95 -8.54 -5.47
C MET A 15 3.98 -7.31 -6.39
N LEU A 16 4.97 -6.43 -6.21
CA LEU A 16 5.15 -5.23 -7.03
C LEU A 16 5.50 -5.59 -8.48
N GLU A 17 6.34 -6.59 -8.69
CA GLU A 17 6.69 -7.09 -10.03
C GLU A 17 5.49 -7.71 -10.75
N LYS A 18 4.68 -8.51 -10.03
CA LYS A 18 3.49 -9.16 -10.59
C LYS A 18 2.26 -8.25 -10.63
N GLY A 19 2.30 -7.12 -9.92
CA GLY A 19 1.14 -6.25 -9.71
C GLY A 19 -0.04 -6.98 -9.08
N LYS A 20 0.19 -7.93 -8.16
CA LYS A 20 -0.89 -8.74 -7.57
C LYS A 20 -0.71 -9.00 -6.09
N ILE A 21 -1.78 -8.78 -5.32
CA ILE A 21 -1.88 -9.15 -3.91
C ILE A 21 -2.48 -10.55 -3.81
N PRO A 22 -1.79 -11.53 -3.18
CA PRO A 22 -2.37 -12.84 -2.90
C PRO A 22 -3.65 -12.74 -2.04
N GLN A 23 -4.67 -13.54 -2.37
CA GLN A 23 -5.99 -13.49 -1.73
C GLN A 23 -5.92 -13.66 -0.20
N GLU A 24 -4.94 -14.41 0.30
CA GLU A 24 -4.72 -14.60 1.73
C GLU A 24 -4.51 -13.27 2.47
N TYR A 25 -3.87 -12.28 1.84
CA TYR A 25 -3.66 -10.95 2.41
C TYR A 25 -4.89 -10.03 2.29
N LEU A 26 -5.85 -10.39 1.43
CA LEU A 26 -7.13 -9.70 1.24
C LEU A 26 -8.29 -10.38 2.02
N SER A 27 -7.97 -11.36 2.85
CA SER A 27 -8.97 -12.19 3.54
C SER A 27 -9.78 -11.46 4.61
N SER A 28 -9.24 -10.41 5.21
CA SER A 28 -9.92 -9.62 6.25
C SER A 28 -9.36 -8.20 6.35
N ASP A 29 -10.15 -7.26 6.87
CA ASP A 29 -9.70 -5.88 7.13
C ASP A 29 -8.44 -5.81 7.99
N TYR A 30 -8.34 -6.67 9.03
CA TYR A 30 -7.16 -6.73 9.88
C TYR A 30 -5.92 -7.15 9.08
N THR A 31 -6.05 -8.19 8.26
CA THR A 31 -4.97 -8.69 7.40
C THR A 31 -4.50 -7.62 6.41
N VAL A 32 -5.45 -6.91 5.78
CA VAL A 32 -5.15 -5.86 4.82
C VAL A 32 -4.47 -4.68 5.49
N GLN A 33 -4.92 -4.26 6.68
CA GLN A 33 -4.25 -3.19 7.43
C GLN A 33 -2.80 -3.56 7.78
N GLN A 34 -2.55 -4.79 8.22
CA GLN A 34 -1.19 -5.28 8.49
C GLN A 34 -0.33 -5.31 7.22
N LEU A 35 -0.89 -5.76 6.10
CA LEU A 35 -0.21 -5.73 4.79
C LEU A 35 0.18 -4.30 4.41
N VAL A 36 -0.77 -3.36 4.49
CA VAL A 36 -0.58 -1.96 4.10
C VAL A 36 0.46 -1.26 4.97
N GLU A 37 0.42 -1.47 6.29
CA GLU A 37 1.42 -0.90 7.20
C GLU A 37 2.83 -1.41 6.83
N ARG A 38 2.96 -2.71 6.60
CA ARG A 38 4.23 -3.32 6.19
C ARG A 38 4.67 -2.89 4.80
N LEU A 39 3.73 -2.65 3.88
CA LEU A 39 4.02 -2.11 2.55
C LEU A 39 4.59 -0.70 2.65
N VAL A 40 4.04 0.16 3.52
CA VAL A 40 4.59 1.50 3.80
C VAL A 40 6.03 1.40 4.28
N HIS A 41 6.31 0.50 5.23
CA HIS A 41 7.69 0.27 5.69
C HIS A 41 8.60 -0.23 4.57
N TYR A 42 8.12 -1.13 3.72
CA TYR A 42 8.87 -1.63 2.58
C TYR A 42 9.23 -0.52 1.60
N VAL A 43 8.24 0.25 1.11
CA VAL A 43 8.47 1.29 0.09
C VAL A 43 9.35 2.44 0.57
N LEU A 44 9.42 2.68 1.88
CA LEU A 44 10.29 3.67 2.51
C LEU A 44 11.71 3.15 2.82
N SER A 45 11.90 1.84 2.91
CA SER A 45 13.19 1.24 3.30
C SER A 45 14.03 0.73 2.13
N VAL A 46 13.39 0.39 1.01
CA VAL A 46 14.09 -0.06 -0.19
C VAL A 46 14.78 1.09 -0.92
N PRO A 47 15.89 0.82 -1.65
CA PRO A 47 16.56 1.86 -2.41
C PRO A 47 15.67 2.44 -3.52
N PRO A 48 15.97 3.68 -3.97
CA PRO A 48 15.34 4.22 -5.17
C PRO A 48 15.45 3.25 -6.34
N ASN A 49 14.38 3.13 -7.14
CA ASN A 49 14.25 2.20 -8.27
C ASN A 49 14.07 0.71 -7.93
N ALA A 50 13.91 0.33 -6.66
CA ALA A 50 13.53 -1.04 -6.29
C ALA A 50 12.12 -1.43 -6.79
N TYR A 51 11.29 -0.43 -7.11
CA TYR A 51 10.01 -0.56 -7.77
C TYR A 51 9.71 0.75 -8.51
N THR A 52 8.70 0.72 -9.36
CA THR A 52 8.21 1.88 -10.11
C THR A 52 6.87 2.36 -9.57
N MET A 53 6.53 3.64 -9.74
CA MET A 53 5.22 4.16 -9.31
C MET A 53 4.03 3.40 -9.92
N PRO A 54 4.04 2.98 -11.20
CA PRO A 54 2.97 2.16 -11.76
C PRO A 54 2.82 0.79 -11.08
N GLN A 55 3.92 0.14 -10.67
CA GLN A 55 3.86 -1.13 -9.93
C GLN A 55 3.19 -0.94 -8.57
N LEU A 56 3.52 0.15 -7.86
CA LEU A 56 2.88 0.48 -6.60
C LEU A 56 1.39 0.86 -6.80
N ALA A 57 1.06 1.64 -7.84
CA ALA A 57 -0.31 1.99 -8.18
C ALA A 57 -1.17 0.73 -8.38
N SER A 58 -0.68 -0.21 -9.20
CA SER A 58 -1.38 -1.46 -9.50
C SER A 58 -1.68 -2.30 -8.26
N LEU A 59 -0.79 -2.29 -7.25
CA LEU A 59 -1.08 -2.92 -5.96
C LEU A 59 -2.14 -2.17 -5.16
N LEU A 60 -2.04 -0.84 -5.10
CA LEU A 60 -2.99 -0.03 -4.33
C LEU A 60 -4.41 -0.09 -4.92
N GLU A 61 -4.56 -0.17 -6.24
CA GLU A 61 -5.85 -0.35 -6.94
C GLU A 61 -6.61 -1.62 -6.54
N GLN A 62 -5.92 -2.64 -6.03
CA GLN A 62 -6.54 -3.88 -5.53
C GLN A 62 -7.10 -3.76 -4.11
N LEU A 63 -6.81 -2.65 -3.42
CA LEU A 63 -7.26 -2.40 -2.06
C LEU A 63 -8.57 -1.59 -2.08
N ASP A 64 -9.43 -1.84 -1.09
CA ASP A 64 -10.57 -0.96 -0.85
C ASP A 64 -10.12 0.50 -0.61
N PRO A 65 -10.96 1.50 -0.97
CA PRO A 65 -10.68 2.92 -0.77
C PRO A 65 -10.15 3.26 0.63
N LYS A 66 -10.75 2.68 1.68
CA LYS A 66 -10.34 2.89 3.07
C LYS A 66 -8.89 2.49 3.35
N HIS A 67 -8.41 1.42 2.71
CA HIS A 67 -7.07 0.89 2.87
C HIS A 67 -6.05 1.67 2.03
N GLN A 68 -6.46 2.20 0.88
CA GLN A 68 -5.65 3.14 0.11
C GLN A 68 -5.44 4.45 0.87
N ILE A 69 -6.51 5.01 1.46
CA ILE A 69 -6.41 6.19 2.34
C ILE A 69 -5.48 5.89 3.54
N PHE A 70 -5.62 4.70 4.12
CA PHE A 70 -4.75 4.26 5.23
C PHE A 70 -3.27 4.19 4.83
N PHE A 71 -2.95 3.70 3.63
CA PHE A 71 -1.58 3.71 3.10
C PHE A 71 -0.99 5.12 3.10
N PHE A 72 -1.69 6.10 2.51
CA PHE A 72 -1.20 7.48 2.44
C PHE A 72 -1.13 8.15 3.81
N LYS A 73 -2.08 7.86 4.70
CA LYS A 73 -2.04 8.33 6.09
C LYS A 73 -0.78 7.81 6.79
N LYS A 74 -0.51 6.50 6.73
CA LYS A 74 0.66 5.88 7.35
C LYS A 74 1.98 6.35 6.74
N LEU A 75 2.00 6.56 5.43
CA LEU A 75 3.14 7.12 4.72
C LEU A 75 3.47 8.53 5.23
N LYS A 76 2.44 9.38 5.36
CA LYS A 76 2.58 10.73 5.92
C LYS A 76 3.02 10.72 7.38
N GLU A 77 2.47 9.82 8.20
CA GLU A 77 2.83 9.66 9.62
C GLU A 77 4.28 9.18 9.79
N THR A 78 4.73 8.27 8.93
CA THR A 78 6.06 7.66 9.01
C THR A 78 7.16 8.54 8.42
N SER A 79 6.87 9.21 7.30
CA SER A 79 7.81 10.11 6.63
C SER A 79 7.05 11.21 5.88
N PRO A 80 6.77 12.36 6.52
CA PRO A 80 6.05 13.47 5.90
C PRO A 80 6.71 13.97 4.62
N GLU A 81 8.05 14.01 4.61
CA GLU A 81 8.86 14.43 3.48
C GLU A 81 8.74 13.48 2.29
N SER A 82 8.42 12.21 2.52
CA SER A 82 8.28 11.23 1.44
C SER A 82 7.07 11.51 0.56
N LEU A 83 6.03 12.18 1.09
CA LEU A 83 4.76 12.40 0.42
C LEU A 83 4.89 13.12 -0.93
N LYS A 84 5.91 13.98 -1.08
CA LYS A 84 6.22 14.65 -2.36
C LYS A 84 6.60 13.68 -3.48
N HIS A 85 7.24 12.56 -3.14
CA HIS A 85 7.61 11.51 -4.10
C HIS A 85 6.41 10.66 -4.52
N PHE A 86 5.39 10.56 -3.66
CA PHE A 86 4.16 9.82 -3.91
C PHE A 86 2.99 10.71 -4.34
N ALA A 87 3.22 12.01 -4.52
CA ALA A 87 2.20 13.00 -4.83
C ALA A 87 1.33 12.62 -6.06
N PRO A 88 1.90 12.12 -7.19
CA PRO A 88 1.08 11.70 -8.32
C PRO A 88 0.07 10.61 -7.96
N LEU A 89 0.47 9.63 -7.14
CA LEU A 89 -0.43 8.58 -6.66
C LEU A 89 -1.46 9.16 -5.69
N TYR A 90 -1.01 9.94 -4.70
CA TYR A 90 -1.89 10.55 -3.71
C TYR A 90 -3.00 11.36 -4.36
N TYR A 91 -2.67 12.25 -5.30
CA TYR A 91 -3.68 13.06 -5.98
C TYR A 91 -4.54 12.27 -6.96
N GLY A 92 -3.97 11.27 -7.66
CA GLY A 92 -4.73 10.38 -8.54
C GLY A 92 -5.82 9.62 -7.80
N PHE A 93 -5.46 8.95 -6.70
CA PHE A 93 -6.42 8.23 -5.86
C PHE A 93 -7.40 9.16 -5.14
N MET A 94 -6.94 10.29 -4.60
CA MET A 94 -7.84 11.25 -3.93
C MET A 94 -8.85 11.88 -4.89
N ALA A 95 -8.47 12.10 -6.15
CA ALA A 95 -9.41 12.56 -7.18
C ALA A 95 -10.48 11.50 -7.48
N GLU A 96 -10.11 10.22 -7.45
CA GLU A 96 -11.03 9.09 -7.62
C GLU A 96 -11.99 8.92 -6.43
N PHE A 97 -11.55 9.27 -5.21
CA PHE A 97 -12.38 9.21 -3.99
C PHE A 97 -13.21 10.46 -3.73
N HIS A 98 -12.91 11.58 -4.38
CA HIS A 98 -13.67 12.82 -4.21
C HIS A 98 -15.19 12.64 -4.41
N PRO A 99 -15.70 11.85 -5.37
CA PRO A 99 -17.13 11.58 -5.49
C PRO A 99 -17.71 10.73 -4.33
N LEU A 100 -16.91 9.82 -3.77
CA LEU A 100 -17.33 8.83 -2.76
C LEU A 100 -17.32 9.38 -1.33
N LEU A 101 -16.66 10.53 -1.09
CA LEU A 101 -16.62 11.20 0.21
C LEU A 101 -17.80 12.15 0.44
N PHE A 102 -18.63 12.43 -0.58
CA PHE A 102 -19.74 13.38 -0.52
C PHE A 102 -21.11 12.81 -0.92
N THR A 103 -21.26 11.48 -0.96
CA THR A 103 -22.54 10.76 -1.08
C THR A 103 -22.83 9.97 0.17
#